data_AF-N6VJQ4-F1
#
_entry.id   AF-N6VJQ4-F1
#
_cell.length_a   1.000
_cell.length_b   1.000
_cell.length_c   1.000
_cell.angle_alpha   90.00
_cell.angle_beta   90.00
_cell.angle_gamma   90.00
#
_symmetry.space_group_name_H-M   'P 1'
#
loop_
_entity.id
_entity.type
_entity.pdbx_description
1 polymer ?
#
loop_
_entity_poly.entity_id
_entity_poly.type
_entity_poly.pdbx_seq_one_letter_code
_entity_poly.pdbx_strand_id
1 'polypeptide(L)'
;MARPEREPKTELAKRLREIRRMLGNEERGIFAQRLNLQRGTLANYEIGAHEPTSSVINAYHTAYNINPYWLVTGEGEMLVTWQRRKQQVLKRLPFLLVS
;
A
#
# COMPACT_ATOMS: atom_id res chain seq x y z
N MET A 1 7.10 -19.72 -14.71
CA MET A 1 6.14 -18.61 -14.87
C MET A 1 5.51 -18.30 -13.52
N ALA A 2 5.50 -17.04 -13.08
CA ALA A 2 4.80 -16.66 -11.85
C ALA A 2 3.29 -16.90 -12.04
N ARG A 3 2.67 -17.63 -11.11
CA ARG A 3 1.22 -17.86 -11.13
C ARG A 3 0.51 -16.49 -11.12
N PRO A 4 -0.50 -16.26 -11.98
CA PRO A 4 -1.23 -15.01 -11.97
C PRO A 4 -1.82 -14.75 -10.59
N GLU A 5 -1.66 -13.52 -10.09
CA GLU A 5 -2.24 -13.10 -8.82
C GLU A 5 -3.76 -13.18 -8.91
N ARG A 6 -4.42 -13.71 -7.87
CA ARG A 6 -5.88 -13.82 -7.83
C ARG A 6 -6.52 -12.44 -7.76
N GLU A 7 -7.70 -12.32 -8.35
CA GLU A 7 -8.50 -11.10 -8.28
C GLU A 7 -8.98 -10.83 -6.85
N PRO A 8 -8.96 -9.56 -6.38
CA PRO A 8 -9.49 -9.20 -5.07
C PRO A 8 -11.01 -9.34 -5.02
N LYS A 9 -11.52 -9.95 -3.95
CA LYS A 9 -12.96 -10.18 -3.75
C LYS A 9 -13.71 -9.00 -3.12
N THR A 10 -12.99 -8.05 -2.52
CA THR A 10 -13.59 -6.90 -1.80
C THR A 10 -12.91 -5.59 -2.21
N GLU A 11 -13.60 -4.46 -2.04
CA GLU A 11 -13.02 -3.12 -2.31
C GLU A 11 -11.82 -2.82 -1.39
N LEU A 12 -11.89 -3.23 -0.13
CA LEU A 12 -10.75 -3.13 0.79
C LEU A 12 -9.53 -3.88 0.27
N ALA A 13 -9.72 -5.10 -0.24
CA ALA A 13 -8.65 -5.90 -0.82
C ALA A 13 -8.05 -5.25 -2.07
N LYS A 14 -8.89 -4.64 -2.92
CA LYS A 14 -8.43 -3.86 -4.08
C LYS A 14 -7.54 -2.69 -3.65
N ARG A 15 -7.97 -1.90 -2.66
CA ARG A 15 -7.20 -0.75 -2.14
C ARG A 15 -5.88 -1.17 -1.49
N LEU A 16 -5.85 -2.28 -0.75
CA LEU A 16 -4.59 -2.81 -0.20
C LEU A 16 -3.59 -3.16 -1.32
N ARG A 17 -4.06 -3.81 -2.39
CA ARG A 17 -3.22 -4.14 -3.55
C ARG A 17 -2.81 -2.90 -4.34
N GLU A 18 -3.69 -1.91 -4.44
CA GLU A 18 -3.43 -0.62 -5.07
C GLU A 18 -2.29 0.13 -4.35
N ILE A 19 -2.30 0.15 -3.01
CA ILE A 19 -1.22 0.77 -2.23
C ILE A 19 0.13 0.14 -2.58
N ARG A 20 0.22 -1.19 -2.59
CA ARG A 20 1.48 -1.87 -2.94
C ARG A 20 1.93 -1.54 -4.36
N ARG A 21 0.99 -1.46 -5.32
CA ARG A 21 1.30 -1.08 -6.72
C ARG A 21 1.79 0.35 -6.84
N MET A 22 1.14 1.30 -6.15
CA MET A 22 1.56 2.70 -6.11
C MET A 22 2.98 2.85 -5.55
N LEU A 23 3.34 2.04 -4.55
CA LEU A 23 4.66 2.06 -3.91
C LEU A 23 5.75 1.31 -4.70
N GLY A 24 5.53 1.06 -6.00
CA GLY A 24 6.50 0.42 -6.90
C GLY A 24 6.24 -1.06 -7.16
N ASN A 25 5.14 -1.61 -6.64
CA ASN A 25 4.72 -3.01 -6.84
C ASN A 25 5.79 -4.03 -6.44
N GLU A 26 6.45 -3.80 -5.29
CA GLU A 26 7.45 -4.72 -4.75
C GLU A 26 6.89 -6.13 -4.55
N GLU A 27 7.79 -7.11 -4.47
CA GLU A 27 7.44 -8.49 -4.19
C GLU A 27 6.69 -8.58 -2.86
N ARG A 28 5.56 -9.31 -2.84
CA ARG A 28 4.63 -9.34 -1.71
C ARG A 28 5.32 -9.75 -0.40
N GLY A 29 6.33 -10.61 -0.44
CA GLY A 29 7.11 -10.97 0.75
C GLY A 29 7.89 -9.82 1.36
N ILE A 30 8.50 -8.97 0.53
CA ILE A 30 9.25 -7.79 0.98
C ILE A 30 8.29 -6.73 1.53
N PHE A 31 7.18 -6.48 0.82
CA PHE A 31 6.17 -5.53 1.26
C PHE A 31 5.52 -5.95 2.58
N ALA A 32 5.22 -7.24 2.75
CA ALA A 32 4.68 -7.77 4.00
C ALA A 32 5.63 -7.54 5.19
N GLN A 33 6.94 -7.75 5.01
CA GLN A 33 7.92 -7.54 6.08
C GLN A 33 7.97 -6.08 6.56
N ARG A 34 7.83 -5.10 5.66
CA ARG A 34 7.77 -3.68 6.04
C ARG A 34 6.56 -3.33 6.90
N LEU A 35 5.49 -4.12 6.79
CA LEU A 35 4.27 -4.02 7.61
C LEU A 35 4.29 -4.96 8.82
N ASN A 36 5.41 -5.64 9.07
CA ASN A 36 5.55 -6.68 10.11
C ASN A 36 4.52 -7.83 9.94
N LEU A 37 4.30 -8.25 8.69
CA LEU A 37 3.37 -9.32 8.32
C LEU A 37 4.11 -10.47 7.63
N GLN A 38 3.50 -11.66 7.72
CA GLN A 38 3.87 -12.76 6.85
C GLN A 38 3.33 -12.56 5.43
N ARG A 39 4.07 -13.05 4.43
CA ARG A 39 3.67 -13.01 3.01
C ARG A 39 2.26 -13.59 2.78
N GLY A 40 1.94 -14.71 3.42
CA GLY A 40 0.64 -15.38 3.31
C GLY A 40 -0.50 -14.54 3.87
N THR A 41 -0.28 -13.89 5.01
CA THR A 41 -1.25 -12.98 5.65
C THR A 41 -1.60 -11.82 4.73
N LEU A 42 -0.59 -11.14 4.18
CA LEU A 42 -0.82 -10.05 3.22
C LEU A 42 -1.52 -10.56 1.95
N ALA A 43 -1.15 -11.74 1.45
CA ALA A 43 -1.80 -12.32 0.27
C ALA A 43 -3.30 -12.57 0.50
N ASN A 44 -3.67 -13.06 1.70
CA ASN A 44 -5.07 -13.28 2.05
C ASN A 44 -5.87 -11.98 2.16
N TYR A 45 -5.25 -10.89 2.64
CA TYR A 45 -5.90 -9.58 2.67
C TYR A 45 -6.06 -9.00 1.26
N GLU A 46 -5.03 -9.07 0.40
CA GLU A 46 -5.10 -8.54 -0.97
C GLU A 46 -6.08 -9.28 -1.89
N ILE A 47 -6.46 -10.51 -1.55
CA ILE A 47 -7.51 -11.26 -2.27
C ILE A 47 -8.88 -11.14 -1.59
N GLY A 48 -8.96 -10.53 -0.39
CA GLY A 48 -10.19 -10.44 0.39
C GLY A 48 -10.66 -11.78 0.98
N ALA A 49 -9.73 -12.70 1.27
CA ALA A 49 -10.05 -13.95 1.97
C ALA A 49 -10.19 -13.72 3.48
N HIS A 50 -9.46 -12.74 4.02
CA HIS A 50 -9.56 -12.29 5.40
C HIS A 50 -9.60 -10.77 5.45
N GLU A 51 -10.21 -10.24 6.49
CA GLU A 51 -10.19 -8.81 6.78
C GLU A 51 -8.97 -8.45 7.64
N PRO A 52 -8.25 -7.36 7.32
CA PRO A 52 -7.15 -6.88 8.13
C PRO A 52 -7.68 -6.33 9.47
N THR A 53 -6.93 -6.55 10.54
CA THR A 53 -7.24 -5.94 11.83
C THR A 53 -6.95 -4.44 11.83
N SER A 54 -7.51 -3.72 12.81
CA SER A 54 -7.22 -2.28 12.99
C SER A 54 -5.72 -2.00 13.16
N SER A 55 -4.97 -2.93 13.76
CA SER A 55 -3.51 -2.84 13.89
C SER A 55 -2.82 -2.86 12.52
N VAL A 56 -3.27 -3.75 11.61
CA VAL A 56 -2.75 -3.80 10.24
C VAL A 56 -3.08 -2.52 9.49
N ILE A 57 -4.31 -2.03 9.58
CA ILE A 57 -4.70 -0.76 8.96
C ILE A 57 -3.81 0.39 9.47
N ASN A 58 -3.55 0.43 10.78
CA ASN A 58 -2.66 1.43 11.35
C ASN A 58 -1.20 1.26 10.89
N ALA A 59 -0.73 0.03 10.64
CA ALA A 59 0.61 -0.21 10.09
C ALA A 59 0.80 0.43 8.70
N TYR A 60 -0.23 0.45 7.86
CA TYR A 60 -0.19 1.19 6.58
C TYR A 60 -0.06 2.69 6.78
N HIS A 61 -0.74 3.24 7.80
CA HIS A 61 -0.62 4.64 8.14
C HIS A 61 0.76 5.00 8.70
N THR A 62 1.30 4.20 9.61
CA THR A 62 2.61 4.48 10.23
C THR A 62 3.77 4.29 9.26
N ALA A 63 3.73 3.25 8.42
CA ALA A 63 4.81 2.94 7.48
C ALA A 63 4.80 3.82 6.23
N TYR A 64 3.60 4.18 5.74
CA TYR A 64 3.44 4.78 4.41
C TYR A 64 2.55 6.02 4.38
N ASN A 65 2.07 6.50 5.53
CA ASN A 65 1.13 7.63 5.64
C ASN A 65 -0.15 7.46 4.81
N ILE A 66 -0.58 6.21 4.63
CA ILE A 66 -1.89 5.91 4.06
C ILE A 66 -2.96 6.38 5.04
N ASN A 67 -3.96 7.08 4.54
CA ASN A 67 -5.12 7.49 5.30
C ASN A 67 -5.99 6.26 5.66
N PRO A 68 -6.14 5.91 6.95
CA PRO A 68 -6.97 4.78 7.37
C PRO A 68 -8.43 4.92 6.95
N TYR A 69 -8.97 6.15 6.95
CA TYR A 69 -10.34 6.41 6.54
C TYR A 69 -10.53 6.01 5.08
N TRP A 70 -9.69 6.54 4.18
CA TRP A 70 -9.70 6.17 2.77
C TRP A 70 -9.50 4.66 2.55
N LEU A 71 -8.61 4.02 3.32
CA LEU A 71 -8.37 2.59 3.15
C LEU A 71 -9.63 1.75 3.45
N VAL A 72 -10.42 2.14 4.46
CA VAL A 72 -11.60 1.40 4.90
C VAL A 72 -12.86 1.79 4.13
N THR A 73 -13.07 3.08 3.85
CA THR A 73 -14.28 3.58 3.20
C THR A 73 -14.10 3.79 1.69
N GLY A 74 -12.91 4.20 1.26
CA GLY A 74 -12.62 4.62 -0.11
C GLY A 74 -12.84 6.11 -0.35
N GLU A 75 -13.25 6.83 0.70
CA GLU A 75 -13.57 8.24 0.62
C GLU A 75 -12.37 9.11 1.03
N GLY A 76 -12.24 10.28 0.41
CA GLY A 76 -11.16 11.23 0.67
C GLY A 76 -9.86 10.88 -0.07
N GLU A 77 -8.73 11.40 0.43
CA GLU A 77 -7.42 11.17 -0.17
C GLU A 77 -6.73 9.92 0.42
N MET A 78 -6.07 9.15 -0.44
CA MET A 78 -5.28 7.96 -0.07
C MET A 78 -4.11 8.27 0.87
N LEU A 79 -3.45 9.40 0.67
CA LEU A 79 -2.30 9.83 1.46
C LEU A 79 -2.73 10.94 2.42
N VAL A 80 -2.18 10.94 3.64
CA VAL A 80 -2.34 12.09 4.53
C VAL A 80 -1.57 13.30 3.96
N THR A 81 -2.18 14.49 4.07
CA THR A 81 -1.85 15.74 3.36
C THR A 81 -0.38 16.17 3.35
N TRP A 82 0.42 15.80 4.36
CA TRP A 82 1.84 16.15 4.42
C TRP A 82 2.72 15.44 3.37
N GLN A 83 2.33 14.23 2.92
CA GLN A 83 3.10 13.49 1.90
C GLN A 83 2.87 14.01 0.47
N ARG A 84 1.71 14.60 0.18
CA ARG A 84 1.41 15.19 -1.15
C ARG A 84 2.47 16.22 -1.53
N ARG A 85 2.90 17.05 -0.57
CA ARG A 85 3.97 18.05 -0.77
C ARG A 85 5.35 17.40 -0.98
N LYS A 86 5.73 16.40 -0.18
CA LYS A 86 7.05 15.75 -0.28
C LYS A 86 7.22 15.00 -1.61
N GLN A 87 6.21 14.26 -2.06
CA GLN A 87 6.25 13.57 -3.37
C GLN A 87 6.20 14.56 -4.54
N GLN A 88 5.49 15.68 -4.42
CA GLN A 88 5.42 16.70 -5.47
C GLN A 88 6.73 17.50 -5.60
N VAL A 89 7.47 17.70 -4.50
CA VAL A 89 8.84 18.24 -4.51
C VAL A 89 9.82 17.22 -5.10
N LEU A 90 9.75 15.94 -4.70
CA LEU A 90 10.65 14.89 -5.21
C LEU A 90 10.50 14.67 -6.72
N LYS A 91 9.27 14.70 -7.24
CA LYS A 91 8.98 14.58 -8.68
C LYS A 91 9.38 15.82 -9.50
N ARG A 92 9.69 16.94 -8.85
CA ARG A 92 10.07 18.22 -9.48
C ARG A 92 11.56 18.51 -9.43
N LEU A 93 12.36 17.70 -8.72
CA LEU A 93 13.81 17.83 -8.76
C LEU A 93 14.30 17.39 -10.15
N PRO A 94 14.92 18.29 -10.93
CA PRO A 94 15.59 17.87 -12.16
C PRO A 94 16.69 16.88 -11.78
N PHE A 95 16.82 15.83 -12.58
CA PHE A 95 17.87 14.81 -12.51
C PHE A 95 19.22 15.46 -12.84
N LEU A 96 19.75 16.28 -11.94
CA LEU A 96 21.05 16.94 -12.06
C LEU A 96 21.82 16.69 -10.78
N LEU A 97 22.41 15.49 -10.69
CA LEU A 97 23.63 15.20 -9.92
C LEU A 97 23.99 13.72 -10.18
N VAL A 98 24.48 13.48 -11.39
CA VAL A 98 25.47 12.42 -11.62
C VAL A 98 26.58 13.04 -12.47
N SER A 99 27.63 13.50 -11.80
CA SER A 99 28.96 13.80 -12.35
C SER A 99 29.97 13.41 -11.29
#